data_AF-A0A131ZCH3-F1
#
_entry.id   AF-A0A131ZCH3-F1
#
_cell.length_a   1.000
_cell.length_b   1.000
_cell.length_c   1.000
_cell.angle_alpha   90.00
_cell.angle_beta   90.00
_cell.angle_gamma   90.00
#
_symmetry.space_group_name_H-M   'P 1'
#
loop_
_entity.id
_entity.type
_entity.pdbx_description
1 polymer ?
#
loop_
_entity_poly.entity_id
_entity_poly.type
_entity_poly.pdbx_seq_one_letter_code
_entity_poly.pdbx_strand_id
1 'polypeptide(L)'
;YDIDGDGELDCVTAVRTELSEDPLETTYVLLFKGIGGNEPRNISFHIKPGRTSDATRFTIDDDSDFVQDAHFHYTNYQNCAVMEQPFRGVHECVLWTTSDTFAEVPKDCMLEYKNSCKDAAKPYDEDSCAELVS
;
A
#
# COMPACT_ATOMS: atom_id res chain seq x y z
N TYR A 1 5.23 -5.64 -3.41
CA TYR A 1 5.71 -7.04 -3.55
C TYR A 1 5.90 -7.55 -2.16
N ASP A 2 5.48 -8.78 -1.88
CA ASP A 2 5.81 -9.44 -0.63
C ASP A 2 7.29 -9.84 -0.66
N ILE A 3 8.14 -9.04 -0.02
CA ILE A 3 9.60 -9.22 -0.08
C ILE A 3 10.05 -10.48 0.63
N ASP A 4 9.39 -10.88 1.72
CA ASP A 4 9.76 -12.07 2.49
C ASP A 4 9.03 -13.34 2.03
N GLY A 5 7.96 -13.19 1.24
CA GLY A 5 7.25 -14.29 0.59
C GLY A 5 6.37 -15.08 1.55
N ASP A 6 5.94 -14.47 2.66
CA ASP A 6 5.06 -15.07 3.66
C ASP A 6 3.55 -15.06 3.27
N GLY A 7 3.21 -14.41 2.16
CA GLY A 7 1.87 -14.25 1.62
C GLY A 7 1.01 -13.23 2.37
N GLU A 8 1.55 -12.49 3.33
CA GLU A 8 0.80 -11.55 4.15
C GLU A 8 0.33 -10.33 3.34
N LEU A 9 1.15 -9.89 2.37
CA LEU A 9 0.81 -8.77 1.49
C LEU A 9 -0.03 -9.18 0.27
N ASP A 10 -0.36 -10.47 0.14
CA ASP A 10 -1.22 -10.95 -0.94
C ASP A 10 -2.66 -10.48 -0.73
N CYS A 11 -3.28 -10.02 -1.82
CA CYS A 11 -4.65 -9.53 -1.85
C CYS A 11 -4.97 -8.39 -0.86
N VAL A 12 -3.97 -7.65 -0.39
CA VAL A 12 -4.20 -6.49 0.48
C VAL A 12 -4.95 -5.41 -0.27
N THR A 13 -6.00 -4.90 0.36
CA THR A 13 -6.77 -3.75 -0.14
C THR A 13 -6.74 -2.64 0.89
N ALA A 14 -6.96 -1.39 0.46
CA ALA A 14 -6.99 -0.23 1.35
C ALA A 14 -8.25 0.59 1.10
N VAL A 15 -8.90 1.02 2.18
CA VAL A 15 -10.09 1.87 2.14
C VAL A 15 -9.82 3.15 2.90
N ARG A 16 -9.99 4.31 2.24
CA ARG A 16 -9.92 5.60 2.93
C ARG A 16 -11.15 5.80 3.81
N THR A 17 -10.95 5.94 5.11
CA THR A 17 -12.03 6.14 6.08
C THR A 17 -12.21 7.60 6.47
N GLU A 18 -11.13 8.38 6.44
CA GLU A 18 -11.13 9.78 6.86
C GLU A 18 -10.23 10.64 5.98
N LEU A 19 -10.61 11.91 5.81
CA LEU A 19 -9.82 12.95 5.16
C LEU A 19 -10.10 14.30 5.85
N SER A 20 -9.04 14.93 6.35
CA SER A 20 -9.03 16.31 6.84
C SER A 20 -8.18 17.15 5.89
N GLU A 21 -8.65 18.35 5.54
CA GLU A 21 -7.90 19.30 4.70
C GLU A 21 -7.08 20.31 5.51
N ASP A 22 -7.42 20.54 6.79
CA ASP A 22 -6.72 21.46 7.68
C ASP A 22 -6.71 20.96 9.15
N PRO A 23 -5.59 20.36 9.62
CA PRO A 23 -4.41 20.02 8.86
C PRO A 23 -4.69 18.90 7.84
N LEU A 24 -3.89 18.83 6.77
CA LEU A 24 -3.99 17.75 5.78
C LEU A 24 -3.59 16.41 6.42
N GLU A 25 -4.56 15.51 6.54
CA GLU A 25 -4.42 14.20 7.16
C GLU A 25 -5.43 13.24 6.55
N THR A 26 -5.05 11.98 6.33
CA THR A 26 -5.94 10.95 5.81
C THR A 26 -5.74 9.65 6.55
N THR A 27 -6.83 8.93 6.82
CA THR A 27 -6.79 7.59 7.41
C THR A 27 -7.17 6.57 6.35
N TYR A 28 -6.34 5.55 6.19
CA TYR A 28 -6.64 4.36 5.39
C TYR A 28 -6.68 3.13 6.30
N VAL A 29 -7.65 2.26 6.09
CA VAL A 29 -7.67 0.92 6.69
C VAL A 29 -7.22 -0.07 5.64
N LEU A 30 -6.12 -0.77 5.90
CA LEU A 30 -5.65 -1.88 5.09
C LEU A 30 -6.34 -3.17 5.57
N LEU A 31 -6.88 -3.94 4.63
CA LEU A 31 -7.59 -5.19 4.86
C LEU A 31 -6.70 -6.34 4.40
N PHE A 32 -6.17 -7.11 5.35
CA PHE A 32 -5.33 -8.28 5.12
C PHE A 32 -6.21 -9.53 5.14
N LYS A 33 -6.12 -10.35 4.10
CA LYS A 33 -6.98 -11.53 3.96
C LYS A 33 -6.50 -12.76 4.74
N GLY A 34 -5.28 -12.76 5.25
CA GLY A 34 -4.75 -13.91 5.97
C GLY A 34 -4.44 -15.10 5.05
N ILE A 35 -3.83 -14.84 3.88
CA ILE A 35 -3.38 -15.90 2.97
C ILE A 35 -2.12 -16.57 3.55
N GLY A 36 -1.87 -17.84 3.18
CA GLY A 36 -0.65 -18.55 3.61
C GLY A 36 -0.66 -19.08 5.04
N GLY A 37 -1.82 -19.11 5.71
CA GLY A 37 -1.95 -19.53 7.12
C GLY A 37 -1.89 -18.36 8.12
N ASN A 38 -1.91 -17.13 7.62
CA ASN A 38 -2.05 -15.92 8.42
C ASN A 38 -3.51 -15.69 8.84
N GLU A 39 -3.74 -15.02 9.96
CA GLU A 39 -5.10 -14.61 10.35
C GLU A 39 -5.50 -13.32 9.62
N PRO A 40 -6.75 -13.21 9.12
CA PRO A 40 -7.26 -11.96 8.57
C PRO A 40 -7.21 -10.84 9.62
N ARG A 41 -6.79 -9.65 9.21
CA ARG A 41 -6.77 -8.49 10.11
C ARG A 41 -6.87 -7.18 9.37
N ASN A 42 -7.25 -6.15 10.11
CA ASN A 42 -7.28 -4.79 9.62
C ASN A 42 -6.29 -3.96 10.42
N ILE A 43 -5.58 -3.05 9.74
CA ILE A 43 -4.68 -2.08 10.38
C ILE A 43 -4.95 -0.70 9.80
N SER A 44 -4.87 0.32 10.64
CA SER A 44 -5.11 1.71 10.24
C SER A 44 -3.78 2.42 9.99
N PHE A 45 -3.69 3.13 8.89
CA PHE A 45 -2.59 4.01 8.53
C PHE A 45 -3.08 5.45 8.62
N HIS A 46 -2.52 6.21 9.55
CA HIS A 46 -2.79 7.64 9.70
C HIS A 46 -1.69 8.42 8.99
N ILE A 47 -2.02 9.02 7.84
CA ILE A 47 -1.03 9.55 6.90
C ILE A 47 -1.08 11.07 6.89
N LYS A 48 0.10 11.69 6.95
CA LYS A 48 0.33 13.13 6.90
C LYS A 48 1.37 13.45 5.82
N PRO A 49 1.37 14.69 5.28
CA PRO A 49 2.46 15.15 4.43
C PRO A 49 3.82 15.01 5.13
N GLY A 50 4.80 14.52 4.38
CA GLY A 50 6.20 14.50 4.76
C GLY A 50 6.87 15.86 4.61
N ARG A 51 8.19 15.89 4.79
CA ARG A 51 9.01 17.11 4.68
C ARG A 51 9.33 17.49 3.22
N THR A 52 9.25 16.53 2.32
CA THR A 52 9.52 16.68 0.89
C THR A 52 8.29 16.21 0.10
N SER A 53 8.21 16.62 -1.16
CA SER A 53 7.04 16.31 -2.03
C SER A 53 6.90 14.82 -2.33
N ASP A 54 7.98 14.05 -2.19
CA ASP A 54 8.04 12.60 -2.41
C ASP A 54 7.86 11.80 -1.11
N ALA A 55 7.58 12.44 0.03
CA ALA A 55 7.47 11.74 1.32
C ALA A 55 6.11 11.93 1.99
N THR A 56 5.66 10.89 2.67
CA THR A 56 4.56 10.92 3.63
C THR A 56 5.00 10.37 4.97
N ARG A 57 4.48 10.94 6.05
CA ARG A 57 4.63 10.39 7.40
C ARG A 57 3.40 9.60 7.75
N PHE A 58 3.57 8.48 8.43
CA PHE A 58 2.44 7.69 8.91
C PHE A 58 2.69 7.08 10.28
N THR A 59 1.61 6.82 10.99
CA THR A 59 1.56 5.97 12.19
C THR A 59 0.61 4.80 11.92
N ILE A 60 0.80 3.69 12.63
CA ILE A 60 0.00 2.48 12.48
C ILE A 60 -0.87 2.30 13.72
N ASP A 61 -2.15 2.04 13.50
CA ASP A 61 -3.16 1.88 14.55
C ASP A 61 -3.07 3.03 15.58
N ASP A 62 -3.20 2.71 16.87
CA ASP A 62 -3.16 3.69 17.95
C ASP A 62 -1.72 4.07 18.38
N ASP A 63 -0.67 3.60 17.70
CA ASP A 63 0.73 3.93 18.03
C ASP A 63 1.14 5.28 17.43
N SER A 64 0.61 6.36 18.00
CA SER A 64 0.88 7.73 17.55
C SER A 64 2.33 8.19 17.78
N ASP A 65 3.08 7.49 18.62
CA ASP A 65 4.45 7.86 19.00
C ASP A 65 5.49 7.30 18.01
N PHE A 66 5.15 6.21 17.30
CA PHE A 66 6.01 5.60 16.30
C PHE A 66 5.73 6.12 14.88
N VAL A 67 6.25 7.31 14.58
CA VAL A 67 6.15 7.93 13.26
C VAL A 67 7.16 7.32 12.30
N GLN A 68 6.67 6.87 11.15
CA GLN A 68 7.47 6.32 10.04
C GLN A 68 7.33 7.19 8.79
N ASP A 69 8.30 7.10 7.89
CA ASP A 69 8.29 7.78 6.59
C ASP A 69 8.13 6.74 5.47
N ALA A 70 7.25 7.03 4.51
CA ALA A 70 7.14 6.33 3.24
C ALA A 70 7.48 7.28 2.10
N HIS A 71 8.08 6.76 1.03
CA HIS A 71 8.57 7.55 -0.09
C HIS A 71 7.97 7.10 -1.41
N PHE A 72 7.47 8.05 -2.21
CA PHE A 72 6.99 7.80 -3.55
C PHE A 72 8.16 7.72 -4.53
N HIS A 73 8.22 6.64 -5.30
CA HIS A 73 9.05 6.58 -6.49
C HIS A 73 8.32 7.13 -7.71
N TYR A 74 7.01 6.92 -7.78
CA TYR A 74 6.16 7.39 -8.88
C TYR A 74 4.70 7.49 -8.47
N THR A 75 3.98 8.45 -9.03
CA THR A 75 2.52 8.44 -9.06
C THR A 75 2.06 9.20 -10.32
N ASN A 76 1.01 8.70 -10.95
CA ASN A 76 0.35 9.44 -12.03
C ASN A 76 -0.74 10.40 -11.51
N TYR A 77 -0.89 10.50 -10.16
CA TYR A 77 -1.88 11.31 -9.45
C TYR A 77 -3.35 11.02 -9.78
N GLN A 78 -3.63 9.92 -10.50
CA GLN A 78 -4.98 9.56 -10.93
C GLN A 78 -5.41 8.25 -10.30
N ASN A 79 -4.63 7.19 -10.52
CA ASN A 79 -5.08 5.83 -10.20
C ASN A 79 -3.94 4.89 -9.77
N CYS A 80 -2.69 5.38 -9.65
CA CYS A 80 -1.62 4.55 -9.14
C CYS A 80 -0.57 5.32 -8.33
N ALA A 81 0.13 4.58 -7.47
CA ALA A 81 1.34 5.04 -6.80
C ALA A 81 2.31 3.87 -6.59
N VAL A 82 3.58 4.11 -6.88
CA VAL A 82 4.72 3.25 -6.55
C VAL A 82 5.45 3.91 -5.39
N MET A 83 5.58 3.20 -4.28
CA MET A 83 6.22 3.74 -3.08
C MET A 83 6.97 2.65 -2.31
N GLU A 84 7.96 3.08 -1.53
CA GLU A 84 8.58 2.29 -0.49
C GLU A 84 8.00 2.70 0.87
N GLN A 85 7.68 1.73 1.72
CA GLN A 85 7.18 1.98 3.07
C GLN A 85 7.74 0.96 4.06
N PRO A 86 8.16 1.38 5.26
CA PRO A 86 8.46 0.46 6.34
C PRO A 86 7.20 -0.32 6.76
N PHE A 87 7.31 -1.64 6.82
CA PHE A 87 6.29 -2.52 7.38
C PHE A 87 6.96 -3.67 8.12
N ARG A 88 6.64 -3.85 9.41
CA ARG A 88 7.17 -4.94 10.26
C ARG A 88 8.71 -5.12 10.25
N GLY A 89 9.44 -4.02 10.07
CA GLY A 89 10.90 -4.02 10.07
C GLY A 89 11.54 -4.27 8.71
N VAL A 90 10.75 -4.41 7.65
CA VAL A 90 11.21 -4.49 6.26
C VAL A 90 10.74 -3.24 5.49
N HIS A 91 11.50 -2.83 4.48
CA HIS A 91 11.08 -1.77 3.56
C HIS A 91 10.36 -2.38 2.38
N GLU A 92 9.04 -2.34 2.42
CA GLU A 92 8.17 -2.89 1.39
C GLU A 92 8.06 -1.95 0.20
N CYS A 93 8.26 -2.50 -1.00
CA CYS A 93 8.09 -1.75 -2.24
C CYS A 93 6.73 -2.12 -2.84
N VAL A 94 5.79 -1.18 -2.82
CA VAL A 94 4.37 -1.41 -3.09
C VAL A 94 3.89 -0.61 -4.30
N LEU A 95 2.98 -1.23 -5.06
CA LEU A 95 2.25 -0.60 -6.14
C LEU A 95 0.76 -0.58 -5.76
N TRP A 96 0.27 0.59 -5.42
CA TRP A 96 -1.15 0.82 -5.16
C TRP A 96 -1.85 1.19 -6.46
N THR A 97 -3.06 0.67 -6.65
CA THR A 97 -3.98 1.06 -7.71
C THR A 97 -5.37 1.27 -7.14
N THR A 98 -6.20 2.03 -7.85
CA THR A 98 -7.62 2.13 -7.52
C THR A 98 -8.35 0.83 -7.85
N SER A 99 -9.48 0.59 -7.17
CA SER A 99 -10.25 -0.65 -7.32
C SER A 99 -10.81 -0.89 -8.73
N ASP A 100 -10.88 0.13 -9.57
CA ASP A 100 -11.30 0.04 -10.98
C ASP A 100 -10.14 -0.26 -11.94
N THR A 101 -8.89 -0.15 -11.49
CA THR A 101 -7.70 -0.30 -12.36
C THR A 101 -6.77 -1.44 -11.94
N PHE A 102 -7.06 -2.18 -10.87
CA PHE A 102 -6.20 -3.29 -10.43
C PHE A 102 -6.07 -4.40 -11.49
N ALA A 103 -7.15 -4.69 -12.23
CA ALA A 103 -7.15 -5.74 -13.26
C ALA A 103 -6.21 -5.36 -14.42
N GLU A 104 -6.25 -4.09 -14.83
CA GLU A 104 -5.40 -3.53 -15.89
C GLU A 104 -4.59 -2.33 -15.37
N VAL A 105 -3.58 -2.64 -14.55
CA VAL A 105 -2.66 -1.62 -14.03
C VAL A 105 -2.05 -0.80 -15.18
N PRO A 106 -2.07 0.55 -15.10
CA PRO A 106 -1.50 1.41 -16.13
C PRO A 106 -0.02 1.09 -16.43
N LYS A 107 0.34 1.19 -17.71
CA LYS A 107 1.65 0.75 -18.23
C LYS A 107 2.82 1.54 -17.64
N ASP A 108 2.63 2.83 -17.44
CA ASP A 108 3.58 3.74 -16.77
C ASP A 108 3.84 3.27 -15.33
N CYS A 109 2.79 2.99 -14.55
CA CYS A 109 2.92 2.53 -13.17
C CYS A 109 3.63 1.16 -13.09
N MET A 110 3.29 0.23 -13.96
CA MET A 110 3.97 -1.07 -14.03
C MET A 110 5.44 -0.95 -14.44
N LEU A 111 5.76 -0.01 -15.34
CA LEU A 111 7.13 0.25 -15.76
C LEU A 111 7.94 0.81 -14.60
N GLU A 112 7.42 1.83 -13.92
CA GLU A 112 8.11 2.44 -12.78
C GLU A 112 8.24 1.48 -11.60
N TYR A 113 7.21 0.66 -11.34
CA TYR A 113 7.28 -0.39 -10.33
C TYR A 113 8.44 -1.37 -10.60
N LYS A 114 8.64 -1.78 -11.86
CA LYS A 114 9.76 -2.66 -12.25
C LYS A 114 11.13 -1.97 -12.21
N ASN A 115 11.16 -0.65 -12.42
CA ASN A 115 12.40 0.12 -12.40
C ASN A 115 12.85 0.43 -10.96
N SER A 116 11.89 0.72 -10.07
CA SER A 116 12.16 1.14 -8.69
C SER A 116 12.26 -0.03 -7.73
N CYS A 117 11.42 -1.06 -7.89
CA CYS A 117 11.37 -2.20 -6.99
C CYS A 117 12.13 -3.40 -7.59
N LYS A 118 13.14 -3.91 -6.87
CA LYS A 118 13.80 -5.17 -7.23
C LYS A 118 12.80 -6.32 -7.15
N ASP A 119 12.85 -7.24 -8.11
CA ASP A 119 12.01 -8.44 -8.17
C ASP A 119 10.49 -8.17 -8.19
N ALA A 120 10.09 -7.00 -8.67
CA ALA A 120 8.70 -6.55 -8.78
C ALA A 120 7.80 -7.53 -9.56
N ALA A 121 7.04 -8.36 -8.83
CA ALA A 121 5.91 -9.13 -9.33
C ALA A 121 4.58 -8.48 -8.92
N LYS A 122 3.50 -8.75 -9.67
CA LYS A 122 2.14 -8.38 -9.28
C LYS A 122 1.70 -9.27 -8.11
N PRO A 123 1.39 -8.72 -6.93
CA PRO A 123 0.90 -9.51 -5.78
C PRO A 123 -0.62 -9.69 -5.78
N TYR A 124 -1.35 -8.98 -6.66
CA TYR A 124 -2.80 -9.08 -6.78
C TYR A 124 -3.16 -9.69 -8.13
N ASP A 125 -3.83 -10.83 -8.12
CA ASP A 125 -4.52 -11.40 -9.26
C ASP A 125 -6.00 -11.60 -8.92
N GLU A 126 -6.87 -11.20 -9.85
CA GLU A 126 -8.32 -11.20 -9.60
C GLU A 126 -8.84 -12.61 -9.34
N ASP A 127 -8.35 -13.62 -10.06
CA ASP A 127 -8.84 -14.99 -9.93
C ASP A 127 -8.53 -15.58 -8.53
N SER A 128 -7.35 -15.29 -7.96
CA SER A 128 -6.97 -15.76 -6.63
C SER A 128 -7.46 -14.86 -5.50
N CYS A 129 -7.72 -13.57 -5.76
CA CYS A 129 -8.22 -12.62 -4.76
C CYS A 129 -9.75 -12.44 -4.76
N ALA A 130 -10.47 -12.77 -5.84
CA ALA A 130 -11.92 -12.57 -5.97
C ALA A 130 -12.74 -13.55 -5.12
N GLU A 131 -12.25 -14.77 -4.89
CA GLU A 131 -12.91 -15.72 -3.98
C GLU A 131 -12.90 -15.25 -2.50
N LEU A 132 -12.17 -14.16 -2.20
CA LEU A 132 -12.01 -13.60 -0.87
C LEU A 132 -12.80 -12.29 -0.68
N VAL A 133 -13.60 -11.87 -1.66
CA VAL A 133 -14.51 -10.72 -1.58
C VAL A 133 -15.90 -11.22 -1.18
N SER A 134 -16.13 -11.36 0.14
CA SER A 134 -17.48 -11.52 0.71
C SER A 134 -17.90 -10.29 1.49
#